data_AF-A0A935S158-F1
#
_entry.id   AF-A0A935S158-F1
#
_cell.length_a   1.000
_cell.length_b   1.000
_cell.length_c   1.000
_cell.angle_alpha   90.00
_cell.angle_beta   90.00
_cell.angle_gamma   90.00
#
_symmetry.space_group_name_H-M   'P 1'
#
loop_
_entity.id
_entity.type
_entity.pdbx_description
1 polymer ?
#
loop_
_entity_poly.entity_id
_entity_poly.type
_entity_poly.pdbx_seq_one_letter_code
_entity_poly.pdbx_strand_id
1 'polypeptide(L)'
;MDREQILTDIRPDIVSATFDEVTSEQEKLQNQVLRPIIKFQHEFLLVYFSQYLIKHKRDIKATDMATRIQIVEKLLQSDIPLRNVLIGSIIGFMTQQEVIKYYKYESELRNRIVHMIAGRLAEAI
;
A
#
# COMPACT_ATOMS: atom_id res chain seq x y z
N MET A 1 -11.70 17.52 -16.82
CA MET A 1 -11.00 17.30 -15.54
C MET A 1 -9.62 16.77 -15.88
N ASP A 2 -8.59 17.36 -15.30
CA ASP A 2 -7.22 16.86 -15.43
C ASP A 2 -6.99 15.67 -14.49
N ARG A 3 -6.05 14.78 -14.82
CA ARG A 3 -5.77 13.55 -14.05
C ARG A 3 -5.45 13.86 -12.59
N GLU A 4 -4.68 14.91 -12.34
CA GLU A 4 -4.27 15.26 -10.96
C GLU A 4 -5.47 15.58 -10.07
N GLN A 5 -6.44 16.34 -10.59
CA GLN A 5 -7.65 16.68 -9.85
C GLN A 5 -8.46 15.42 -9.51
N ILE A 6 -8.61 14.51 -10.48
CA ILE A 6 -9.32 13.24 -10.26
C ILE A 6 -8.62 12.42 -9.17
N LEU A 7 -7.29 12.36 -9.20
CA LEU A 7 -6.53 11.59 -8.22
C LEU A 7 -6.61 12.13 -6.80
N THR A 8 -6.77 13.45 -6.63
CA THR A 8 -6.99 14.04 -5.31
C THR A 8 -8.43 13.81 -4.83
N ASP A 9 -9.41 13.91 -5.73
CA ASP A 9 -10.83 13.86 -5.39
C ASP A 9 -11.31 12.46 -4.99
N ILE A 10 -10.69 11.39 -5.52
CA ILE A 10 -11.04 9.99 -5.18
C ILE A 10 -10.49 9.55 -3.83
N ARG A 11 -9.63 10.33 -3.18
CA ARG A 11 -8.96 9.93 -1.93
C ARG A 11 -9.93 10.06 -0.76
N PRO A 12 -10.20 8.98 -0.02
CA PRO A 12 -11.04 9.07 1.16
C PRO A 12 -10.35 9.92 2.22
N ASP A 13 -11.12 10.81 2.86
CA ASP A 13 -10.63 11.54 4.02
C ASP A 13 -10.22 10.55 5.11
N ILE A 14 -8.96 10.65 5.51
CA ILE A 14 -8.45 9.97 6.70
C ILE A 14 -8.26 11.07 7.72
N VAL A 15 -9.05 11.02 8.80
CA VAL A 15 -8.83 11.84 9.98
C VAL A 15 -7.52 11.35 10.61
N SER A 16 -6.40 11.86 10.09
CA SER A 16 -5.08 11.57 10.62
C SER A 16 -4.89 12.49 11.82
N ALA A 17 -4.99 11.91 13.01
CA ALA A 17 -4.76 12.62 14.26
C ALA A 17 -3.35 13.24 14.26
N THR A 18 -3.30 14.50 14.68
CA THR A 18 -2.13 15.29 15.09
C THR A 18 -0.98 15.35 14.08
N PHE A 19 -1.01 16.40 13.25
CA PHE A 19 0.19 16.92 12.62
C PHE A 19 0.95 17.73 13.68
N ASP A 20 1.92 17.12 14.35
CA ASP A 20 2.93 17.91 15.05
C ASP A 20 3.76 18.64 13.98
N GLU A 21 4.06 19.93 14.19
CA GLU A 21 4.80 20.78 13.24
C GLU A 21 6.20 20.23 12.87
N VAL A 22 6.66 19.19 13.57
CA VAL A 22 7.94 18.47 13.41
C VAL A 22 7.77 17.11 12.69
N THR A 23 6.76 16.94 11.85
CA THR A 23 6.55 15.68 11.09
C THR A 23 7.50 15.60 9.88
N SER A 24 8.23 14.50 9.69
CA SER A 24 9.18 14.35 8.57
C SER A 24 8.48 14.36 7.20
N GLU A 25 9.18 14.71 6.11
CA GLU A 25 8.60 14.66 4.75
C GLU A 25 8.07 13.26 4.40
N GLN A 26 8.73 12.18 4.88
CA GLN A 26 8.27 10.80 4.65
C GLN A 26 6.95 10.50 5.38
N GLU A 27 6.80 10.98 6.61
CA GLU A 27 5.58 10.78 7.39
C GLU A 27 4.40 11.56 6.81
N LYS A 28 4.65 12.78 6.30
CA LYS A 28 3.64 13.53 5.55
C LYS A 28 3.17 12.77 4.32
N LEU A 29 4.11 12.26 3.50
CA LEU A 29 3.77 11.43 2.34
C LEU A 29 3.02 10.15 2.72
N GLN A 30 3.42 9.50 3.81
CA GLN A 30 2.73 8.30 4.27
C GLN A 30 1.27 8.61 4.64
N ASN A 31 1.03 9.63 5.45
CA ASN A 31 -0.29 9.91 6.01
C ASN A 31 -1.23 10.59 5.01
N GLN A 32 -0.71 11.51 4.18
CA GLN A 32 -1.52 12.30 3.25
C GLN A 32 -1.69 11.65 1.88
N VAL A 33 -0.78 10.73 1.50
CA VAL A 33 -0.77 10.14 0.14
C VAL A 33 -0.93 8.62 0.21
N LEU A 34 -0.01 7.93 0.86
CA LEU A 34 -0.01 6.45 0.84
C LEU A 34 -1.22 5.85 1.55
N ARG A 35 -1.55 6.31 2.76
CA ARG A 35 -2.69 5.78 3.52
C ARG A 35 -4.02 5.98 2.78
N PRO A 36 -4.36 7.17 2.24
CA PRO A 36 -5.58 7.36 1.47
C PRO A 36 -5.64 6.49 0.22
N ILE A 37 -4.54 6.39 -0.54
CA ILE A 37 -4.49 5.55 -1.73
C ILE A 37 -4.67 4.07 -1.38
N ILE A 38 -3.97 3.56 -0.36
CA ILE A 38 -4.09 2.16 0.08
C ILE A 38 -5.50 1.87 0.59
N LYS A 39 -6.14 2.81 1.30
CA LYS A 39 -7.53 2.69 1.75
C LYS A 39 -8.49 2.63 0.56
N PHE A 40 -8.30 3.49 -0.44
CA PHE A 40 -9.07 3.47 -1.68
C PHE A 40 -8.89 2.16 -2.47
N GLN A 41 -7.65 1.66 -2.54
CA GLN A 41 -7.30 0.42 -3.25
C GLN A 41 -7.59 -0.86 -2.46
N HIS A 42 -8.16 -0.77 -1.25
CA HIS A 42 -8.30 -1.91 -0.35
C HIS A 42 -8.97 -3.13 -1.01
N GLU A 43 -10.16 -2.96 -1.57
CA GLU A 43 -10.90 -4.04 -2.24
C GLU A 43 -10.11 -4.66 -3.40
N PHE A 44 -9.46 -3.82 -4.21
CA PHE A 44 -8.60 -4.29 -5.30
C PHE A 44 -7.45 -5.15 -4.78
N LEU A 45 -6.77 -4.73 -3.70
CA LEU A 45 -5.66 -5.46 -3.10
C LEU A 45 -6.11 -6.85 -2.63
N LEU A 46 -7.25 -6.95 -1.93
CA LEU A 46 -7.79 -8.23 -1.45
C LEU A 46 -8.15 -9.17 -2.60
N VAL A 47 -8.88 -8.68 -3.60
CA VAL A 47 -9.30 -9.49 -4.75
C VAL A 47 -8.10 -9.93 -5.57
N TYR A 48 -7.18 -9.01 -5.90
CA TYR A 48 -5.99 -9.35 -6.67
C TYR A 48 -5.13 -10.39 -5.96
N PHE A 49 -4.91 -10.22 -4.65
CA PHE A 49 -4.10 -11.14 -3.86
C PHE A 49 -4.72 -12.52 -3.75
N SER A 50 -6.02 -12.62 -3.44
CA SER A 50 -6.72 -13.92 -3.37
C SER A 50 -6.68 -14.67 -4.70
N GLN A 51 -6.92 -13.99 -5.83
CA GLN A 51 -6.81 -14.58 -7.16
C GLN A 51 -5.38 -15.01 -7.48
N TYR A 52 -4.38 -14.23 -7.05
CA TYR A 52 -2.98 -14.60 -7.19
C TYR A 52 -2.64 -15.89 -6.42
N LEU A 53 -3.08 -16.02 -5.16
CA LEU A 53 -2.88 -17.23 -4.37
C LEU A 53 -3.51 -18.46 -5.02
N ILE A 54 -4.75 -18.35 -5.51
CA ILE A 54 -5.45 -19.43 -6.21
C ILE A 54 -4.69 -19.84 -7.48
N LYS A 55 -4.32 -18.87 -8.32
CA LYS A 55 -3.57 -19.12 -9.57
C LYS A 55 -2.25 -19.85 -9.32
N HIS A 56 -1.54 -19.49 -8.26
CA HIS A 56 -0.25 -20.06 -7.89
C HIS A 56 -0.35 -21.25 -6.93
N LYS A 57 -1.55 -21.75 -6.63
CA LYS A 57 -1.83 -22.87 -5.72
C LYS A 57 -1.15 -22.72 -4.34
N ARG A 58 -1.12 -21.49 -3.82
CA ARG A 58 -0.54 -21.18 -2.51
C ARG A 58 -1.64 -21.26 -1.46
N ASP A 59 -1.54 -22.24 -0.57
CA ASP A 59 -2.42 -22.36 0.59
C ASP A 59 -1.74 -21.67 1.78
N ILE A 60 -2.30 -20.54 2.22
CA ILE A 60 -1.82 -19.79 3.38
C ILE A 60 -2.82 -20.00 4.49
N LYS A 61 -2.39 -20.64 5.57
CA LYS A 61 -3.22 -20.86 6.76
C LYS A 61 -2.50 -20.31 7.97
N ALA A 62 -3.14 -19.38 8.65
CA ALA A 62 -2.70 -18.88 9.95
C ALA A 62 -3.91 -18.50 10.80
N THR A 63 -3.80 -18.73 12.10
CA THR A 63 -4.91 -18.61 13.04
C THR A 63 -5.05 -17.19 13.58
N ASP A 64 -3.93 -16.47 13.78
CA ASP A 64 -3.92 -15.11 14.30
C ASP A 64 -3.45 -14.08 13.25
N MET A 65 -3.95 -12.85 13.38
CA MET A 65 -3.67 -11.76 12.44
C MET A 65 -2.19 -11.38 12.38
N ALA A 66 -1.47 -11.42 13.50
CA ALA A 66 -0.05 -11.05 13.53
C ALA A 66 0.78 -12.01 12.67
N THR A 67 0.53 -13.32 12.80
CA THR A 67 1.15 -14.36 11.98
C THR A 67 0.76 -14.22 10.50
N ARG A 68 -0.50 -13.90 10.19
CA ARG A 68 -0.95 -13.63 8.81
C ARG A 68 -0.14 -12.50 8.17
N ILE A 69 0.02 -11.37 8.87
CA ILE A 69 0.81 -10.23 8.39
C ILE A 69 2.26 -10.65 8.12
N GLN A 70 2.90 -11.36 9.04
CA GLN A 70 4.29 -11.82 8.86
C GLN A 70 4.46 -12.76 7.65
N ILE A 71 3.50 -13.66 7.42
CA ILE A 71 3.53 -14.56 6.25
C ILE A 71 3.41 -13.75 4.96
N VAL A 72 2.48 -12.80 4.91
CA VAL A 72 2.30 -11.94 3.74
C VAL A 72 3.55 -11.10 3.49
N GLU A 73 4.16 -10.51 4.51
CA GLU A 73 5.40 -9.74 4.36
C GLU A 73 6.53 -10.60 3.77
N LYS A 74 6.73 -11.82 4.28
CA LYS A 74 7.71 -12.77 3.73
C LYS A 74 7.40 -13.16 2.28
N LEU A 75 6.13 -13.34 1.96
CA LEU A 75 5.70 -13.61 0.59
C LEU A 75 6.01 -12.44 -0.33
N LEU A 76 5.68 -11.20 0.07
CA LEU A 76 5.99 -10.01 -0.73
C LEU A 76 7.51 -9.76 -0.84
N GLN A 77 8.30 -10.16 0.15
CA GLN A 77 9.76 -10.06 0.07
C GLN A 77 10.35 -11.04 -0.97
N SER A 78 9.83 -12.27 -1.00
CA SER A 78 10.33 -13.33 -1.88
C SER A 78 9.73 -13.30 -3.29
N ASP A 79 8.46 -12.92 -3.44
CA ASP A 79 7.72 -12.88 -4.70
C ASP A 79 7.78 -11.45 -5.30
N ILE A 80 8.88 -11.18 -6.01
CA ILE A 80 9.16 -9.88 -6.64
C ILE A 80 8.05 -9.46 -7.64
N PRO A 81 7.56 -10.36 -8.54
CA PRO A 81 6.48 -9.99 -9.46
C PRO A 81 5.20 -9.53 -8.74
N LEU A 82 4.75 -10.28 -7.73
CA LEU A 82 3.59 -9.90 -6.93
C LEU A 82 3.79 -8.54 -6.26
N ARG A 83 4.94 -8.38 -5.59
CA ARG A 83 5.28 -7.14 -4.89
C ARG A 83 5.27 -5.93 -5.82
N ASN A 84 5.87 -6.05 -7.00
CA ASN A 84 5.98 -4.93 -7.94
C ASN A 84 4.62 -4.52 -8.51
N VAL A 85 3.71 -5.46 -8.76
CA VAL A 85 2.34 -5.13 -9.20
C VAL A 85 1.60 -4.37 -8.11
N LEU A 86 1.67 -4.83 -6.86
CA LEU A 86 0.97 -4.19 -5.74
C LEU A 86 1.55 -2.81 -5.42
N ILE A 87 2.87 -2.63 -5.46
CA ILE A 87 3.48 -1.31 -5.27
C ILE A 87 3.14 -0.40 -6.44
N GLY A 88 3.20 -0.91 -7.66
CA GLY A 88 2.86 -0.17 -8.87
C GLY A 88 1.40 0.31 -8.87
N SER A 89 0.47 -0.50 -8.37
CA SER A 89 -0.94 -0.10 -8.24
C SER A 89 -1.13 1.03 -7.24
N ILE A 90 -0.25 1.20 -6.24
CA ILE A 90 -0.29 2.36 -5.32
C ILE A 90 0.35 3.59 -5.98
N ILE A 91 1.53 3.44 -6.58
CA ILE A 91 2.25 4.55 -7.24
C ILE A 91 1.41 5.13 -8.39
N GLY A 92 0.63 4.30 -9.09
CA GLY A 92 -0.25 4.72 -10.19
C GLY A 92 -1.31 5.76 -9.81
N PHE A 93 -1.66 5.88 -8.52
CA PHE A 93 -2.63 6.87 -8.01
C PHE A 93 -1.97 8.12 -7.38
N MET A 94 -0.65 8.25 -7.52
CA MET A 94 0.07 9.46 -7.10
C MET A 94 0.00 10.57 -8.16
N THR A 95 0.04 11.82 -7.71
CA THR A 95 0.22 13.00 -8.56
C THR A 95 1.68 13.09 -9.04
N GLN A 96 1.95 13.94 -10.03
CA GLN A 96 3.31 14.05 -10.56
C GLN A 96 4.31 14.53 -9.50
N GLN A 97 3.91 15.49 -8.68
CA GLN A 97 4.74 15.99 -7.57
C GLN A 97 5.01 14.92 -6.51
N GLU A 98 4.01 14.09 -6.21
CA GLU A 98 4.15 13.00 -5.23
C GLU A 98 5.09 11.90 -5.73
N VAL A 99 5.04 11.57 -7.02
CA VAL A 99 5.98 10.62 -7.63
C VAL A 99 7.42 11.14 -7.53
N ILE A 100 7.66 12.41 -7.81
CA ILE A 100 9.00 13.02 -7.66
C ILE A 100 9.48 12.91 -6.21
N LYS A 101 8.60 13.22 -5.25
CA LYS A 101 8.90 13.08 -3.81
C LYS A 101 9.10 11.61 -3.40
N TYR A 102 8.37 10.68 -3.99
CA TYR A 102 8.51 9.25 -3.74
C TYR A 102 9.91 8.78 -4.10
N TYR A 103 10.43 9.15 -5.28
CA TYR A 103 11.76 8.76 -5.72
C TYR A 103 12.89 9.35 -4.87
N LYS A 104 12.67 10.49 -4.19
CA LYS A 104 13.61 11.05 -3.21
C LYS A 104 13.80 10.14 -1.99
N TYR A 105 12.78 9.36 -1.63
CA TYR A 105 12.73 8.51 -0.43
C TYR A 105 12.37 7.06 -0.75
N GLU A 106 12.69 6.59 -1.95
CA GLU A 106 12.13 5.37 -2.55
C GLU A 106 12.29 4.15 -1.64
N SER A 107 13.51 3.87 -1.18
CA SER A 107 13.81 2.66 -0.40
C SER A 107 12.95 2.56 0.87
N GLU A 108 12.79 3.68 1.58
CA GLU A 108 12.03 3.73 2.82
C GLU A 108 10.52 3.68 2.57
N LEU A 109 10.02 4.49 1.62
CA LEU A 109 8.59 4.51 1.29
C LEU A 109 8.13 3.18 0.71
N ARG A 110 8.98 2.50 -0.07
CA ARG A 110 8.70 1.16 -0.59
C ARG A 110 8.49 0.15 0.53
N ASN A 111 9.34 0.17 1.56
CA ASN A 111 9.18 -0.69 2.73
C ASN A 111 7.90 -0.34 3.51
N ARG A 112 7.60 0.96 3.68
CA ARG A 112 6.35 1.41 4.32
C ARG A 112 5.11 0.94 3.55
N ILE A 113 5.11 1.01 2.20
CA ILE A 113 4.02 0.50 1.36
C ILE A 113 3.83 -0.99 1.61
N VAL A 114 4.89 -1.80 1.53
CA VAL A 114 4.83 -3.25 1.75
C VAL A 114 4.22 -3.58 3.11
N HIS A 115 4.66 -2.90 4.18
CA HIS A 115 4.12 -3.11 5.53
C HIS A 115 2.62 -2.77 5.61
N MET A 116 2.22 -1.62 5.05
CA MET A 116 0.81 -1.19 5.05
C MET A 116 -0.10 -2.12 4.24
N ILE A 117 0.34 -2.55 3.05
CA ILE A 117 -0.45 -3.48 2.23
C ILE A 117 -0.49 -4.87 2.85
N ALA A 118 0.58 -5.33 3.50
CA ALA A 118 0.58 -6.64 4.17
C ALA A 118 -0.48 -6.73 5.27
N GLY A 119 -0.66 -5.64 6.04
CA GLY A 119 -1.76 -5.50 6.99
C GLY A 119 -3.14 -5.69 6.36
N ARG A 120 -3.36 -5.15 5.15
CA ARG A 120 -4.62 -5.29 4.41
C ARG A 120 -4.79 -6.69 3.83
N LEU A 121 -3.76 -7.21 3.18
CA LEU A 121 -3.78 -8.51 2.54
C LEU A 121 -3.97 -9.66 3.54
N ALA A 122 -3.52 -9.49 4.79
CA ALA A 122 -3.77 -10.41 5.88
C ALA A 122 -5.27 -10.58 6.18
N GLU A 123 -6.13 -9.64 5.78
CA GLU A 123 -7.59 -9.75 5.91
C GLU A 123 -8.20 -10.71 4.86
N ALA A 124 -7.49 -10.98 3.75
CA ALA A 124 -7.94 -11.88 2.68
C ALA A 124 -7.55 -13.36 2.89
N ILE A 125 -6.77 -13.67 3.92
CA ILE A 125 -6.26 -15.01 4.27
C ILE A 125 -6.73 -15.43 5.66
#